data_AF-A0A5S3XM84-F1
#
_entry.id   AF-A0A5S3XM84-F1
#
_cell.length_a   1.000
_cell.length_b   1.000
_cell.length_c   1.000
_cell.angle_alpha   90.00
_cell.angle_beta   90.00
_cell.angle_gamma   90.00
#
_symmetry.space_group_name_H-M   'P 1'
#
loop_
_entity.id
_entity.type
_entity.pdbx_description
1 polymer ?
#
loop_
_entity_poly.entity_id
_entity_poly.type
_entity_poly.pdbx_seq_one_letter_code
_entity_poly.pdbx_strand_id
1 'polypeptide(L)'
;MKKTTMTLLTALSFTFAGQAVAASCEGYGPQTPRDIDNLLGENKRVFSKAPASEHMNLCNIHFHKNAEHKAKDFSVFAGDSKYGGYQCNATSTLTAAELKAPKGKVCKNVKPGDTIEVHWVHSSCDVTPGKGLGSCLSDKCANPQLRVETQVFMVVNDENALDFNDLDYDGNMVNGYHQAKHIPNTTGKPVEFLGSTTGPSYTEQQCSPLQVTWSVRPACAKIDINSLATWCESNEFEEDHAHGVRQLVTDPKLLSPIN
;
A
#
# COMPACT_ATOMS: atom_id res chain seq x y z
N MET A 1 44.01 -35.93 58.35
CA MET A 1 42.79 -36.64 57.90
C MET A 1 41.71 -35.62 57.55
N LYS A 2 41.06 -35.82 56.39
CA LYS A 2 39.87 -35.12 55.85
C LYS A 2 40.00 -33.61 55.54
N LYS A 3 40.35 -33.30 54.29
CA LYS A 3 40.00 -32.02 53.64
C LYS A 3 38.52 -32.10 53.24
N THR A 4 37.69 -31.24 53.81
CA THR A 4 36.28 -31.11 53.46
C THR A 4 36.16 -30.17 52.26
N THR A 5 35.86 -30.71 51.08
CA THR A 5 35.58 -29.93 49.89
C THR A 5 34.13 -29.45 49.96
N MET A 6 33.93 -28.15 50.14
CA MET A 6 32.62 -27.52 50.17
C MET A 6 32.20 -27.22 48.73
N THR A 7 31.30 -28.02 48.19
CA THR A 7 30.72 -27.81 46.85
C THR A 7 29.70 -26.69 46.91
N LEU A 8 30.02 -25.56 46.30
CA LEU A 8 29.13 -24.41 46.16
C LEU A 8 28.15 -24.68 45.00
N LEU A 9 26.89 -25.04 45.31
CA LEU A 9 25.83 -25.07 44.30
C LEU A 9 25.49 -23.62 43.90
N THR A 10 25.84 -23.24 42.67
CA THR A 10 25.38 -22.00 42.06
C THR A 10 24.00 -22.24 41.46
N ALA A 11 22.96 -21.71 42.11
CA ALA A 11 21.62 -21.68 41.54
C ALA A 11 21.58 -20.63 40.42
N LEU A 12 21.63 -21.07 39.16
CA LEU A 12 21.34 -20.22 38.01
C LEU A 12 19.86 -19.82 38.06
N SER A 13 19.60 -18.61 38.52
CA SER A 13 18.29 -17.99 38.43
C SER A 13 18.11 -17.52 36.98
N PHE A 14 17.34 -18.26 36.19
CA PHE A 14 16.86 -17.77 34.89
C PHE A 14 15.82 -16.69 35.14
N THR A 15 16.25 -15.43 35.17
CA THR A 15 15.35 -14.31 34.97
C THR A 15 14.87 -14.37 33.52
N PHE A 16 13.62 -14.78 33.31
CA PHE A 16 12.90 -14.45 32.08
C PHE A 16 12.79 -12.93 32.04
N ALA A 17 13.75 -12.28 31.40
CA ALA A 17 13.55 -10.92 30.92
C ALA A 17 12.43 -11.00 29.88
N GLY A 18 11.21 -10.71 30.29
CA GLY A 18 10.17 -10.34 29.35
C GLY A 18 10.75 -9.22 28.51
N GLN A 19 10.91 -9.44 27.21
CA GLN A 19 11.26 -8.40 26.27
C GLN A 19 10.18 -7.33 26.41
N ALA A 20 10.53 -6.24 27.10
CA ALA A 20 9.77 -5.01 27.01
C ALA A 20 9.79 -4.65 25.52
N VAL A 21 8.64 -4.78 24.85
CA VAL A 21 8.47 -4.34 23.48
C VAL A 21 8.73 -2.83 23.51
N ALA A 22 9.92 -2.44 23.05
CA ALA A 22 10.40 -1.08 23.15
C ALA A 22 9.48 -0.12 22.38
N ALA A 23 9.23 1.04 22.98
CA ALA A 23 8.39 2.17 22.56
C ALA A 23 7.73 2.04 21.17
N SER A 24 6.43 1.75 21.17
CA SER A 24 5.54 1.74 20.01
C SER A 24 5.43 3.16 19.41
N CYS A 25 6.19 3.45 18.35
CA CYS A 25 6.05 4.62 17.47
C CYS A 25 5.60 5.93 18.14
N GLU A 26 6.15 6.21 19.31
CA GLU A 26 5.81 7.40 20.07
C GLU A 26 6.23 8.63 19.26
N GLY A 27 5.33 9.60 19.12
CA GLY A 27 5.58 10.75 18.23
C GLY A 27 4.98 10.64 16.83
N TYR A 28 4.76 9.43 16.32
CA TYR A 28 4.31 9.21 14.95
C TYR A 28 2.79 9.29 14.81
N GLY A 29 2.33 9.81 13.67
CA GLY A 29 0.93 9.76 13.29
C GLY A 29 0.44 8.32 13.04
N PRO A 30 -0.87 8.17 12.76
CA PRO A 30 -1.45 6.90 12.34
C PRO A 30 -0.65 6.23 11.21
N GLN A 31 -0.58 4.90 11.23
CA GLN A 31 0.21 4.08 10.33
C GLN A 31 -0.69 3.29 9.37
N THR A 32 -0.10 2.79 8.30
CA THR A 32 -0.76 2.14 7.16
C THR A 32 0.16 1.06 6.61
N PRO A 33 -0.31 -0.08 6.04
CA PRO A 33 -1.69 -0.41 5.66
C PRO A 33 -2.59 -0.89 6.81
N ARG A 34 -3.90 -0.94 6.57
CA ARG A 34 -4.92 -1.36 7.56
C ARG A 34 -6.08 -2.14 6.93
N ASP A 35 -6.83 -2.84 7.78
CA ASP A 35 -8.17 -3.33 7.45
C ASP A 35 -9.14 -2.13 7.41
N ILE A 36 -9.72 -1.86 6.24
CA ILE A 36 -10.61 -0.71 6.04
C ILE A 36 -12.06 -0.99 6.47
N ASP A 37 -12.41 -2.25 6.75
CA ASP A 37 -13.68 -2.61 7.39
C ASP A 37 -13.62 -2.48 8.91
N ASN A 38 -12.40 -2.41 9.49
CA ASN A 38 -12.21 -2.16 10.92
C ASN A 38 -12.12 -0.66 11.21
N LEU A 39 -13.19 -0.10 11.76
CA LEU A 39 -13.28 1.33 12.08
C LEU A 39 -12.47 1.72 13.33
N LEU A 40 -12.03 0.75 14.12
CA LEU A 40 -11.31 1.01 15.37
C LEU A 40 -9.94 1.64 15.10
N GLY A 41 -9.65 2.72 15.84
CA GLY A 41 -8.33 3.31 15.93
C GLY A 41 -8.26 4.22 17.16
N GLU A 42 -7.13 4.17 17.86
CA GLU A 42 -6.88 4.89 19.11
C GLU A 42 -5.81 5.97 18.96
N ASN A 43 -5.14 6.05 17.80
CA ASN A 43 -4.16 7.10 17.56
C ASN A 43 -4.86 8.46 17.46
N LYS A 44 -4.67 9.28 18.48
CA LYS A 44 -5.29 10.61 18.60
C LYS A 44 -4.55 11.71 17.85
N ARG A 45 -3.42 11.42 17.21
CA ARG A 45 -2.70 12.43 16.42
C ARG A 45 -3.49 12.69 15.14
N VAL A 46 -3.84 13.96 14.96
CA VAL A 46 -4.57 14.44 13.80
C VAL A 46 -3.68 15.39 13.02
N PHE A 47 -3.83 15.34 11.70
CA PHE A 47 -3.27 16.30 10.76
C PHE A 47 -4.34 16.66 9.74
N SER A 48 -4.16 17.78 9.05
CA SER A 48 -5.12 18.23 8.05
C SER A 48 -5.28 17.20 6.95
N LYS A 49 -6.51 16.71 6.77
CA LYS A 49 -6.86 15.86 5.64
C LYS A 49 -6.52 16.59 4.34
N ALA A 50 -5.86 15.90 3.43
CA ALA A 50 -5.53 16.44 2.12
C ALA A 50 -6.81 16.78 1.34
N PRO A 51 -6.77 17.80 0.45
CA PRO A 51 -7.87 18.09 -0.48
C PRO A 51 -8.26 16.87 -1.33
N ALA A 52 -9.35 16.97 -2.08
CA ALA A 52 -9.66 15.99 -3.12
C ALA A 52 -8.53 15.96 -4.17
N SER A 53 -8.31 14.81 -4.80
CA SER A 53 -7.25 14.62 -5.80
C SER A 53 -7.32 15.62 -6.97
N GLU A 54 -8.53 16.03 -7.37
CA GLU A 54 -8.79 17.03 -8.41
C GLU A 54 -8.27 18.45 -8.10
N HIS A 55 -7.78 18.68 -6.87
CA HIS A 55 -7.17 19.92 -6.42
C HIS A 55 -5.71 19.76 -6.00
N MET A 56 -5.06 18.67 -6.45
CA MET A 56 -3.69 18.31 -6.08
C MET A 56 -2.94 17.81 -7.32
N ASN A 57 -1.62 17.93 -7.34
CA ASN A 57 -0.83 17.35 -8.43
C ASN A 57 -0.63 15.86 -8.19
N LEU A 58 -1.04 15.02 -9.15
CA LEU A 58 -0.51 13.68 -9.27
C LEU A 58 1.02 13.79 -9.35
N CYS A 59 1.72 13.03 -8.52
CA CYS A 59 3.18 13.00 -8.49
C CYS A 59 3.73 11.61 -8.78
N ASN A 60 2.98 10.55 -8.46
CA ASN A 60 3.44 9.19 -8.73
C ASN A 60 2.27 8.22 -8.92
N ILE A 61 2.44 7.26 -9.82
CA ILE A 61 1.64 6.03 -9.88
C ILE A 61 2.60 4.87 -9.65
N HIS A 62 2.22 3.95 -8.77
CA HIS A 62 2.93 2.69 -8.57
C HIS A 62 1.95 1.61 -8.14
N PHE A 63 2.40 0.36 -8.10
CA PHE A 63 1.55 -0.75 -7.73
C PHE A 63 2.30 -1.84 -6.97
N HIS A 64 1.57 -2.55 -6.11
CA HIS A 64 2.08 -3.60 -5.26
C HIS A 64 1.59 -4.97 -5.71
N LYS A 65 2.38 -6.00 -5.41
CA LYS A 65 1.96 -7.39 -5.58
C LYS A 65 1.05 -7.78 -4.41
N ASN A 66 -0.19 -8.12 -4.73
CA ASN A 66 -1.32 -8.23 -3.81
C ASN A 66 -1.65 -6.89 -3.11
N ALA A 67 -2.77 -6.88 -2.40
CA ALA A 67 -3.19 -5.73 -1.62
C ALA A 67 -2.38 -5.60 -0.32
N GLU A 68 -1.90 -4.38 -0.07
CA GLU A 68 -1.34 -3.95 1.21
C GLU A 68 -2.49 -3.80 2.22
N HIS A 69 -3.57 -3.17 1.76
CA HIS A 69 -4.80 -3.04 2.51
C HIS A 69 -5.60 -4.33 2.57
N LYS A 70 -6.52 -4.40 3.54
CA LYS A 70 -7.50 -5.48 3.64
C LYS A 70 -8.91 -4.90 3.62
N ALA A 71 -9.80 -5.55 2.89
CA ALA A 71 -11.24 -5.34 2.95
C ALA A 71 -11.95 -6.68 2.79
N LYS A 72 -13.27 -6.72 3.01
CA LYS A 72 -14.09 -7.91 2.78
C LYS A 72 -13.88 -8.53 1.39
N ASP A 73 -13.70 -7.71 0.35
CA ASP A 73 -13.56 -8.20 -1.02
C ASP A 73 -12.12 -8.66 -1.39
N PHE A 74 -11.12 -8.21 -0.63
CA PHE A 74 -9.73 -8.64 -0.72
C PHE A 74 -9.20 -9.01 0.67
N SER A 75 -9.56 -10.22 1.10
CA SER A 75 -9.33 -10.71 2.47
C SER A 75 -8.50 -11.98 2.56
N VAL A 76 -8.20 -12.61 1.43
CA VAL A 76 -7.46 -13.88 1.38
C VAL A 76 -5.98 -13.61 1.62
N PHE A 77 -5.46 -14.03 2.77
CA PHE A 77 -4.07 -13.80 3.13
C PHE A 77 -3.10 -14.61 2.25
N ALA A 78 -2.21 -13.92 1.55
CA ALA A 78 -1.21 -14.49 0.64
C ALA A 78 0.17 -14.69 1.28
N GLY A 79 0.25 -14.59 2.61
CA GLY A 79 1.49 -14.77 3.39
C GLY A 79 2.17 -13.46 3.79
N ASP A 80 3.27 -13.59 4.53
CA ASP A 80 4.03 -12.50 5.15
C ASP A 80 5.33 -12.15 4.40
N SER A 81 5.57 -12.79 3.25
CA SER A 81 6.75 -12.53 2.43
C SER A 81 6.75 -11.12 1.82
N LYS A 82 7.87 -10.72 1.19
CA LYS A 82 7.98 -9.46 0.43
C LYS A 82 6.79 -9.22 -0.51
N TYR A 83 6.29 -10.27 -1.15
CA TYR A 83 5.16 -10.22 -2.09
C TYR A 83 3.92 -10.93 -1.51
N GLY A 84 3.76 -10.89 -0.19
CA GLY A 84 2.61 -11.39 0.56
C GLY A 84 1.41 -10.44 0.45
N GLY A 85 0.64 -10.25 1.53
CA GLY A 85 -0.51 -9.32 1.55
C GLY A 85 -1.85 -10.00 1.37
N TYR A 86 -2.81 -9.35 0.70
CA TYR A 86 -4.18 -9.86 0.54
C TYR A 86 -4.62 -9.97 -0.92
N GLN A 87 -5.30 -11.07 -1.25
CA GLN A 87 -5.85 -11.34 -2.57
C GLN A 87 -7.34 -11.04 -2.62
N CYS A 88 -7.81 -10.64 -3.80
CA CYS A 88 -9.22 -10.58 -4.12
C CYS A 88 -9.88 -11.95 -3.89
N ASN A 89 -11.02 -11.98 -3.22
CA ASN A 89 -11.70 -13.24 -2.89
C ASN A 89 -12.15 -13.99 -4.15
N ALA A 90 -12.49 -13.24 -5.20
CA ALA A 90 -12.96 -13.76 -6.49
C ALA A 90 -11.87 -14.43 -7.34
N THR A 91 -10.59 -14.42 -6.93
CA THR A 91 -9.50 -15.05 -7.69
C THR A 91 -9.76 -16.52 -8.02
N SER A 92 -10.38 -17.27 -7.10
CA SER A 92 -10.72 -18.68 -7.32
C SER A 92 -11.84 -18.91 -8.35
N THR A 93 -12.54 -17.86 -8.76
CA THR A 93 -13.67 -17.91 -9.70
C THR A 93 -13.29 -17.56 -11.14
N LEU A 94 -12.02 -17.20 -11.38
CA LEU A 94 -11.53 -16.88 -12.72
C LEU A 94 -11.66 -18.07 -13.68
N THR A 95 -12.05 -17.76 -14.90
CA THR A 95 -12.17 -18.74 -15.97
C THR A 95 -10.79 -19.15 -16.50
N ALA A 96 -10.74 -20.31 -17.18
CA ALA A 96 -9.53 -20.75 -17.85
C ALA A 96 -9.05 -19.77 -18.95
N ALA A 97 -9.97 -19.01 -19.56
CA ALA A 97 -9.64 -17.98 -20.54
C ALA A 97 -8.92 -16.81 -19.87
N GLU A 98 -9.45 -16.30 -18.76
CA GLU A 98 -8.85 -15.21 -17.99
C GLU A 98 -7.48 -15.58 -17.39
N LEU A 99 -7.27 -16.86 -17.09
CA LEU A 99 -5.99 -17.37 -16.55
C LEU A 99 -4.95 -17.69 -17.63
N LYS A 100 -5.29 -17.52 -18.91
CA LYS A 100 -4.38 -17.86 -20.02
C LYS A 100 -3.14 -16.98 -19.99
N ALA A 101 -1.97 -17.58 -20.22
CA ALA A 101 -0.71 -16.84 -20.26
C ALA A 101 -0.75 -15.67 -21.27
N PRO A 102 -0.20 -14.49 -20.90
CA PRO A 102 -0.07 -13.35 -21.81
C PRO A 102 0.94 -13.63 -22.93
N LYS A 103 0.95 -12.78 -23.96
CA LYS A 103 1.84 -12.93 -25.12
C LYS A 103 3.33 -12.79 -24.78
N GLY A 104 3.67 -12.14 -23.66
CA GLY A 104 5.04 -11.87 -23.24
C GLY A 104 5.21 -11.82 -21.72
N LYS A 105 6.39 -11.40 -21.25
CA LYS A 105 6.62 -11.13 -19.83
C LYS A 105 5.86 -9.87 -19.44
N VAL A 106 5.25 -9.88 -18.26
CA VAL A 106 4.46 -8.76 -17.76
C VAL A 106 5.06 -8.28 -16.45
N CYS A 107 5.47 -7.01 -16.42
CA CYS A 107 5.96 -6.30 -15.24
C CYS A 107 6.88 -7.12 -14.31
N LYS A 108 7.80 -7.90 -14.89
CA LYS A 108 8.73 -8.86 -14.23
C LYS A 108 8.11 -9.99 -13.40
N ASN A 109 7.15 -9.72 -12.51
CA ASN A 109 6.64 -10.64 -11.48
C ASN A 109 5.09 -10.70 -11.41
N VAL A 110 4.39 -10.35 -12.49
CA VAL A 110 2.92 -10.40 -12.57
C VAL A 110 2.46 -11.43 -13.60
N LYS A 111 1.36 -12.13 -13.30
CA LYS A 111 0.69 -13.11 -14.15
C LYS A 111 -0.84 -13.06 -13.94
N PRO A 112 -1.63 -13.63 -14.85
CA PRO A 112 -3.07 -13.71 -14.66
C PRO A 112 -3.42 -14.52 -13.40
N GLY A 113 -4.46 -14.08 -12.69
CA GLY A 113 -4.87 -14.60 -11.39
C GLY A 113 -4.21 -13.92 -10.20
N ASP A 114 -3.20 -13.08 -10.40
CA ASP A 114 -2.66 -12.27 -9.31
C ASP A 114 -3.63 -11.16 -8.90
N THR A 115 -3.46 -10.71 -7.66
CA THR A 115 -4.00 -9.43 -7.20
C THR A 115 -2.89 -8.37 -7.27
N ILE A 116 -3.25 -7.14 -7.60
CA ILE A 116 -2.39 -5.96 -7.47
C ILE A 116 -3.15 -4.84 -6.77
N GLU A 117 -2.45 -3.96 -6.08
CA GLU A 117 -3.00 -2.73 -5.53
C GLU A 117 -2.25 -1.54 -6.13
N VAL A 118 -3.00 -0.61 -6.73
CA VAL A 118 -2.46 0.55 -7.44
C VAL A 118 -2.69 1.80 -6.61
N HIS A 119 -1.67 2.64 -6.54
CA HIS A 119 -1.66 3.91 -5.82
C HIS A 119 -1.47 5.06 -6.79
N TRP A 120 -2.42 6.00 -6.82
CA TRP A 120 -2.25 7.32 -7.41
C TRP A 120 -1.93 8.31 -6.29
N VAL A 121 -0.64 8.66 -6.18
CA VAL A 121 -0.12 9.55 -5.14
C VAL A 121 -0.21 10.99 -5.63
N HIS A 122 -0.81 11.84 -4.80
CA HIS A 122 -1.00 13.25 -5.05
C HIS A 122 -0.33 14.08 -3.96
N SER A 123 0.18 15.25 -4.37
CA SER A 123 0.83 16.23 -3.51
C SER A 123 0.18 17.59 -3.65
N SER A 124 0.09 18.33 -2.54
CA SER A 124 -0.32 19.73 -2.54
C SER A 124 0.78 20.67 -3.06
N CYS A 125 1.99 20.15 -3.30
CA CYS A 125 3.09 20.92 -3.85
C CYS A 125 2.93 21.13 -5.36
N ASP A 126 3.61 22.17 -5.86
CA ASP A 126 3.85 22.36 -7.29
C ASP A 126 4.97 21.43 -7.74
N VAL A 127 4.58 20.23 -8.20
CA VAL A 127 5.46 19.13 -8.61
C VAL A 127 4.92 18.46 -9.85
N THR A 128 5.82 17.81 -10.60
CA THR A 128 5.49 17.02 -11.79
C THR A 128 5.61 15.52 -11.49
N PRO A 129 4.77 14.68 -12.10
CA PRO A 129 4.89 13.22 -12.06
C PRO A 129 6.31 12.71 -12.27
N GLY A 130 6.71 11.71 -11.48
CA GLY A 130 8.00 11.06 -11.64
C GLY A 130 8.20 9.84 -10.75
N LYS A 131 9.42 9.31 -10.80
CA LYS A 131 9.82 8.08 -10.12
C LYS A 131 9.77 8.20 -8.59
N GLY A 132 8.97 7.32 -7.99
CA GLY A 132 8.90 7.10 -6.55
C GLY A 132 8.41 8.31 -5.76
N LEU A 133 8.36 8.17 -4.44
CA LEU A 133 7.78 9.17 -3.55
C LEU A 133 8.55 10.50 -3.51
N GLY A 134 9.83 10.50 -3.92
CA GLY A 134 10.64 11.72 -4.01
C GLY A 134 10.05 12.76 -4.97
N SER A 135 9.35 12.33 -6.02
CA SER A 135 8.63 13.21 -6.96
C SER A 135 7.49 14.00 -6.31
N CYS A 136 6.97 13.53 -5.17
CA CYS A 136 5.88 14.16 -4.44
C CYS A 136 6.34 15.28 -3.50
N LEU A 137 7.66 15.46 -3.35
CA LEU A 137 8.29 16.39 -2.43
C LEU A 137 9.04 17.49 -3.20
N SER A 138 9.20 18.65 -2.59
CA SER A 138 9.96 19.77 -3.16
C SER A 138 10.57 20.61 -2.06
N ASP A 139 11.81 21.10 -2.26
CA ASP A 139 12.50 21.97 -1.30
C ASP A 139 11.72 23.27 -1.02
N LYS A 140 10.87 23.70 -1.96
CA LYS A 140 10.02 24.89 -1.84
C LYS A 140 8.70 24.61 -1.10
N CYS A 141 8.45 23.36 -0.75
CA CYS A 141 7.20 22.87 -0.16
C CYS A 141 7.52 21.95 1.02
N ALA A 142 7.88 22.54 2.16
CA ALA A 142 8.45 21.81 3.29
C ALA A 142 7.50 20.77 3.92
N ASN A 143 6.18 21.01 3.87
CA ASN A 143 5.16 20.16 4.49
C ASN A 143 4.00 19.88 3.51
N PRO A 144 4.18 19.00 2.52
CA PRO A 144 3.09 18.61 1.63
C PRO A 144 1.94 17.98 2.40
N GLN A 145 0.72 18.23 1.95
CA GLN A 145 -0.37 17.28 2.16
C GLN A 145 -0.26 16.21 1.09
N LEU A 146 -0.19 14.94 1.52
CA LEU A 146 -0.15 13.79 0.64
C LEU A 146 -1.51 13.09 0.64
N ARG A 147 -1.97 12.70 -0.54
CA ARG A 147 -3.17 11.91 -0.75
C ARG A 147 -2.87 10.70 -1.62
N VAL A 148 -3.41 9.54 -1.26
CA VAL A 148 -3.32 8.34 -2.11
C VAL A 148 -4.72 7.87 -2.42
N GLU A 149 -5.06 7.86 -3.71
CA GLU A 149 -6.21 7.11 -4.21
C GLU A 149 -5.76 5.68 -4.48
N THR A 150 -6.55 4.71 -4.02
CA THR A 150 -6.17 3.29 -4.05
C THR A 150 -7.26 2.43 -4.65
N GLN A 151 -6.85 1.53 -5.56
CA GLN A 151 -7.70 0.50 -6.14
C GLN A 151 -6.99 -0.84 -6.17
N VAL A 152 -7.71 -1.89 -5.75
CA VAL A 152 -7.25 -3.28 -5.85
C VAL A 152 -7.80 -3.92 -7.13
N PHE A 153 -6.96 -4.59 -7.89
CA PHE A 153 -7.35 -5.28 -9.11
C PHE A 153 -6.99 -6.76 -9.08
N MET A 154 -7.84 -7.55 -9.72
CA MET A 154 -7.54 -8.91 -10.15
C MET A 154 -7.03 -8.85 -11.60
N VAL A 155 -5.83 -9.36 -11.81
CA VAL A 155 -5.18 -9.35 -13.13
C VAL A 155 -5.72 -10.51 -13.96
N VAL A 156 -6.28 -10.22 -15.13
CA VAL A 156 -6.89 -11.22 -16.03
C VAL A 156 -6.39 -11.03 -17.46
N ASN A 157 -6.42 -12.08 -18.26
CA ASN A 157 -6.20 -12.00 -19.71
C ASN A 157 -7.56 -11.89 -20.41
N ASP A 158 -8.11 -10.68 -20.46
CA ASP A 158 -9.42 -10.36 -21.02
C ASP A 158 -9.45 -8.91 -21.51
N GLU A 159 -9.58 -8.72 -22.83
CA GLU A 159 -9.62 -7.41 -23.47
C GLU A 159 -10.86 -6.57 -23.10
N ASN A 160 -11.86 -7.16 -22.45
CA ASN A 160 -13.03 -6.45 -21.94
C ASN A 160 -12.86 -5.98 -20.48
N ALA A 161 -11.77 -6.38 -19.82
CA ALA A 161 -11.40 -5.83 -18.52
C ALA A 161 -10.91 -4.39 -18.66
N LEU A 162 -10.66 -3.70 -17.54
CA LEU A 162 -10.14 -2.33 -17.58
C LEU A 162 -8.77 -2.30 -18.29
N ASP A 163 -8.57 -1.29 -19.13
CA ASP A 163 -7.29 -0.99 -19.77
C ASP A 163 -6.47 -0.06 -18.85
N PHE A 164 -5.27 -0.49 -18.46
CA PHE A 164 -4.41 0.30 -17.59
C PHE A 164 -4.00 1.64 -18.22
N ASN A 165 -3.93 1.73 -19.56
CA ASN A 165 -3.56 2.96 -20.25
C ASN A 165 -4.63 4.06 -20.12
N ASP A 166 -5.87 3.68 -19.79
CA ASP A 166 -6.94 4.63 -19.44
C ASP A 166 -6.83 5.11 -17.99
N LEU A 167 -6.08 4.39 -17.15
CA LEU A 167 -5.87 4.71 -15.74
C LEU A 167 -4.55 5.45 -15.47
N ASP A 168 -3.72 5.58 -16.51
CA ASP A 168 -2.39 6.15 -16.46
C ASP A 168 -2.40 7.69 -16.55
N TYR A 169 -1.24 8.29 -16.30
CA TYR A 169 -0.90 9.66 -16.68
C TYR A 169 -0.11 9.66 -17.98
N ASP A 170 -0.40 10.59 -18.88
CA ASP A 170 0.33 10.75 -20.16
C ASP A 170 0.31 12.24 -20.52
N GLY A 171 0.87 13.06 -19.63
CA GLY A 171 0.81 14.52 -19.74
C GLY A 171 -0.54 15.16 -19.40
N ASN A 172 -1.51 14.41 -18.86
CA ASN A 172 -2.87 14.89 -18.63
C ASN A 172 -2.94 15.97 -17.54
N MET A 173 -3.62 17.07 -17.84
CA MET A 173 -3.79 18.25 -16.98
C MET A 173 -5.26 18.62 -16.86
N VAL A 174 -5.76 18.76 -15.64
CA VAL A 174 -7.14 19.20 -15.36
C VAL A 174 -7.09 20.37 -14.40
N ASN A 175 -7.69 21.50 -14.78
CA ASN A 175 -7.72 22.73 -13.95
C ASN A 175 -6.35 23.20 -13.45
N GLY A 176 -5.29 22.94 -14.23
CA GLY A 176 -3.91 23.32 -13.88
C GLY A 176 -3.17 22.31 -12.98
N TYR A 177 -3.77 21.14 -12.69
CA TYR A 177 -3.13 20.07 -11.93
C TYR A 177 -2.82 18.86 -12.80
N HIS A 178 -1.69 18.20 -12.54
CA HIS A 178 -1.39 16.88 -13.09
C HIS A 178 -2.40 15.85 -12.59
N GLN A 179 -3.00 15.07 -13.47
CA GLN A 179 -4.04 14.08 -13.12
C GLN A 179 -3.89 12.81 -13.95
N ALA A 180 -4.20 11.66 -13.36
CA ALA A 180 -4.43 10.45 -14.14
C ALA A 180 -5.61 10.67 -15.12
N LYS A 181 -5.61 9.95 -16.23
CA LYS A 181 -6.70 9.98 -17.22
C LYS A 181 -8.04 9.59 -16.57
N HIS A 182 -8.01 8.56 -15.72
CA HIS A 182 -9.17 8.11 -14.95
C HIS A 182 -8.74 7.31 -13.71
N ILE A 183 -9.48 7.48 -12.60
CA ILE A 183 -9.39 6.59 -11.44
C ILE A 183 -10.75 5.91 -11.30
N PRO A 184 -10.83 4.57 -11.31
CA PRO A 184 -12.11 3.86 -11.30
C PRO A 184 -13.01 4.30 -10.16
N ASN A 185 -14.31 4.46 -10.44
CA ASN A 185 -15.31 4.89 -9.46
C ASN A 185 -16.44 3.86 -9.22
N THR A 186 -16.31 2.67 -9.78
CA THR A 186 -17.34 1.61 -9.81
C THR A 186 -17.17 0.54 -8.73
N THR A 187 -16.12 0.62 -7.91
CA THR A 187 -15.71 -0.37 -6.91
C THR A 187 -16.08 0.03 -5.48
N GLY A 188 -17.17 0.78 -5.35
CA GLY A 188 -17.70 1.26 -4.07
C GLY A 188 -17.18 2.63 -3.66
N LYS A 189 -17.85 3.22 -2.67
CA LYS A 189 -17.44 4.49 -2.05
C LYS A 189 -16.11 4.27 -1.32
N PRO A 190 -15.09 5.11 -1.54
CA PRO A 190 -13.81 4.94 -0.87
C PRO A 190 -13.95 5.17 0.64
N VAL A 191 -13.17 4.41 1.41
CA VAL A 191 -12.95 4.62 2.84
C VAL A 191 -11.75 5.54 2.98
N GLU A 192 -11.97 6.72 3.55
CA GLU A 192 -10.92 7.71 3.74
C GLU A 192 -10.44 7.77 5.18
N PHE A 193 -9.13 7.75 5.40
CA PHE A 193 -8.55 7.78 6.75
C PHE A 193 -7.17 8.44 6.76
N LEU A 194 -6.72 8.84 7.95
CA LEU A 194 -5.38 9.37 8.16
C LEU A 194 -4.41 8.22 8.40
N GLY A 195 -3.27 8.25 7.73
CA GLY A 195 -2.30 7.17 7.74
C GLY A 195 -0.88 7.64 7.46
N SER A 196 -0.06 6.69 7.02
CA SER A 196 1.35 6.91 6.68
C SER A 196 1.70 6.29 5.34
N THR A 197 2.95 6.44 4.90
CA THR A 197 3.44 5.64 3.77
C THR A 197 3.65 4.18 4.17
N THR A 198 3.60 3.29 3.18
CA THR A 198 3.57 1.82 3.33
C THR A 198 4.87 1.15 2.89
N GLY A 199 5.98 1.89 2.78
CA GLY A 199 7.27 1.33 2.37
C GLY A 199 7.63 0.03 3.14
N PRO A 200 8.15 -1.01 2.47
CA PRO A 200 8.28 -2.35 3.05
C PRO A 200 9.31 -2.46 4.19
N SER A 201 10.08 -1.41 4.45
CA SER A 201 10.99 -1.32 5.60
C SER A 201 10.31 -0.89 6.90
N TYR A 202 9.07 -0.37 6.84
CA TYR A 202 8.35 0.08 8.02
C TYR A 202 7.66 -1.08 8.74
N THR A 203 7.64 -1.02 10.06
CA THR A 203 6.99 -1.99 10.95
C THR A 203 6.21 -1.25 12.04
N GLU A 204 5.60 -1.97 12.99
CA GLU A 204 5.01 -1.35 14.18
C GLU A 204 6.08 -0.85 15.19
N GLN A 205 7.37 -1.05 14.90
CA GLN A 205 8.51 -0.53 15.68
C GLN A 205 9.30 0.53 14.88
N GLN A 206 9.35 0.39 13.56
CA GLN A 206 9.96 1.36 12.65
C GLN A 206 8.85 2.07 11.85
N CYS A 207 8.31 3.15 12.40
CA CYS A 207 7.18 3.83 11.78
C CYS A 207 7.56 4.79 10.65
N SER A 208 6.62 4.97 9.72
CA SER A 208 6.75 5.97 8.67
C SER A 208 6.46 7.36 9.22
N PRO A 209 7.35 8.35 8.98
CA PRO A 209 7.18 9.71 9.47
C PRO A 209 6.18 10.53 8.65
N LEU A 210 5.87 10.12 7.42
CA LEU A 210 5.04 10.90 6.51
C LEU A 210 3.56 10.70 6.81
N GLN A 211 2.83 11.80 6.78
CA GLN A 211 1.39 11.87 7.02
C GLN A 211 0.65 11.82 5.68
N VAL A 212 -0.24 10.84 5.53
CA VAL A 212 -0.93 10.58 4.27
C VAL A 212 -2.43 10.48 4.51
N THR A 213 -3.22 11.15 3.66
CA THR A 213 -4.65 10.89 3.54
C THR A 213 -4.86 9.74 2.56
N TRP A 214 -5.36 8.62 3.04
CA TRP A 214 -5.69 7.47 2.19
C TRP A 214 -7.15 7.53 1.76
N SER A 215 -7.43 7.07 0.55
CA SER A 215 -8.75 6.89 -0.05
C SER A 215 -8.77 5.52 -0.72
N VAL A 216 -9.27 4.51 -0.01
CA VAL A 216 -9.19 3.10 -0.44
C VAL A 216 -10.57 2.59 -0.84
N ARG A 217 -10.69 2.09 -2.07
CA ARG A 217 -11.96 1.51 -2.54
C ARG A 217 -12.14 0.07 -2.06
N PRO A 218 -13.35 -0.31 -1.61
CA PRO A 218 -13.55 -1.56 -0.88
C PRO A 218 -13.74 -2.81 -1.75
N ALA A 219 -13.91 -2.67 -3.07
CA ALA A 219 -14.10 -3.79 -3.98
C ALA A 219 -12.99 -3.90 -5.01
N CYS A 220 -12.71 -5.12 -5.46
CA CYS A 220 -11.81 -5.41 -6.56
C CYS A 220 -12.47 -5.12 -7.92
N ALA A 221 -11.65 -4.72 -8.89
CA ALA A 221 -12.01 -4.73 -10.31
C ALA A 221 -11.10 -5.66 -11.11
N LYS A 222 -11.46 -5.99 -12.35
CA LYS A 222 -10.58 -6.72 -13.27
C LYS A 222 -9.78 -5.74 -14.12
N ILE A 223 -8.50 -6.02 -14.32
CA ILE A 223 -7.60 -5.28 -15.21
C ILE A 223 -7.00 -6.23 -16.25
N ASP A 224 -6.95 -5.81 -17.51
CA ASP A 224 -6.33 -6.60 -18.57
C ASP A 224 -4.81 -6.61 -18.40
N ILE A 225 -4.24 -7.81 -18.36
CA ILE A 225 -2.82 -8.01 -18.15
C ILE A 225 -1.97 -7.46 -19.31
N ASN A 226 -2.48 -7.46 -20.54
CA ASN A 226 -1.71 -7.00 -21.69
C ASN A 226 -1.61 -5.46 -21.69
N SER A 227 -2.67 -4.75 -21.28
CA SER A 227 -2.61 -3.30 -21.05
C SER A 227 -1.60 -2.92 -19.96
N LEU A 228 -1.60 -3.65 -18.84
CA LEU A 228 -0.63 -3.46 -17.76
C LEU A 228 0.80 -3.76 -18.24
N ALA A 229 0.97 -4.78 -19.09
CA ALA A 229 2.28 -5.10 -19.68
C ALA A 229 2.82 -3.93 -20.51
N THR A 230 1.99 -3.34 -21.36
CA THR A 230 2.37 -2.17 -22.17
C THR A 230 2.77 -0.99 -21.29
N TRP A 231 2.01 -0.70 -20.24
CA TRP A 231 2.36 0.37 -19.30
C TRP A 231 3.73 0.16 -18.63
N CYS A 232 4.03 -1.07 -18.21
CA CYS A 232 5.33 -1.41 -17.61
C CYS A 232 6.53 -1.37 -18.58
N GLU A 233 6.30 -1.23 -19.89
CA GLU A 233 7.40 -1.05 -20.86
C GLU A 233 7.93 0.39 -20.85
N SER A 234 7.05 1.38 -20.62
CA SER A 234 7.40 2.78 -20.56
C SER A 234 6.27 3.60 -19.92
N ASN A 235 6.59 4.31 -18.84
CA ASN A 235 5.73 5.29 -18.17
C ASN A 235 6.60 6.34 -17.47
N GLU A 236 6.01 7.48 -17.11
CA GLU A 236 6.68 8.62 -16.47
C GLU A 236 7.24 8.30 -15.08
N PHE A 237 6.82 7.18 -14.48
CA PHE A 237 7.18 6.79 -13.13
C PHE A 237 8.36 5.79 -13.10
N GLU A 238 8.83 5.34 -14.27
CA GLU A 238 9.81 4.26 -14.42
C GLU A 238 9.39 2.96 -13.70
N GLU A 239 8.09 2.72 -13.60
CA GLU A 239 7.54 1.52 -12.98
C GLU A 239 7.58 0.36 -13.95
N ASP A 240 8.29 -0.71 -13.58
CA ASP A 240 8.45 -1.89 -14.43
C ASP A 240 8.17 -3.21 -13.69
N HIS A 241 7.73 -3.14 -12.42
CA HIS A 241 7.39 -4.31 -11.60
C HIS A 241 6.47 -3.99 -10.44
N ALA A 242 5.82 -5.03 -9.93
CA ALA A 242 5.03 -4.91 -8.71
C ALA A 242 5.94 -4.82 -7.48
N HIS A 243 5.73 -3.78 -6.66
CA HIS A 243 6.41 -3.58 -5.39
C HIS A 243 6.02 -4.63 -4.35
N GLY A 244 6.84 -4.76 -3.32
CA GLY A 244 6.50 -5.58 -2.15
C GLY A 244 5.56 -4.84 -1.20
N VAL A 245 4.97 -5.57 -0.25
CA VAL A 245 3.99 -5.02 0.70
C VAL A 245 4.60 -4.82 2.09
N ARG A 246 4.14 -3.81 2.83
CA ARG A 246 4.25 -3.77 4.29
C ARG A 246 3.16 -4.64 4.93
N GLN A 247 3.49 -5.32 6.04
CA GLN A 247 2.49 -6.08 6.78
C GLN A 247 1.41 -5.18 7.39
N LEU A 248 0.18 -5.70 7.45
CA LEU A 248 -0.98 -4.98 7.98
C LEU A 248 -0.71 -4.46 9.40
N VAL A 249 -0.98 -3.17 9.63
CA VAL A 249 -0.94 -2.60 10.97
C VAL A 249 -2.19 -3.07 11.72
N THR A 250 -1.98 -3.64 12.90
CA THR A 250 -3.04 -4.26 13.71
C THR A 250 -3.20 -3.63 15.09
N ASP A 251 -2.16 -2.99 15.64
CA ASP A 251 -2.28 -2.27 16.91
C ASP A 251 -3.20 -1.04 16.75
N PRO A 252 -4.36 -0.98 17.43
CA PRO A 252 -5.26 0.17 17.38
C PRO A 252 -4.58 1.49 17.75
N LYS A 253 -3.55 1.48 18.60
CA LYS A 253 -2.79 2.69 18.97
C LYS A 253 -2.02 3.30 17.80
N LEU A 254 -1.80 2.53 16.74
CA LEU A 254 -1.18 2.98 15.51
C LEU A 254 -2.21 3.31 14.42
N LEU A 255 -3.50 3.08 14.64
CA LEU A 255 -4.55 3.33 13.65
C LEU A 255 -5.36 4.60 13.99
N SER A 256 -5.76 5.33 12.95
CA SER A 256 -6.72 6.43 13.09
C SER A 256 -8.14 5.87 13.28
N PRO A 257 -9.02 6.54 14.03
CA PRO A 257 -10.45 6.21 13.96
C PRO A 257 -10.99 6.54 12.55
N ILE A 258 -11.85 5.67 12.02
CA ILE A 258 -12.60 5.92 10.77
C ILE A 258 -14.01 6.33 11.15
N ASN A 259 -14.48 7.46 10.61
CA ASN A 259 -15.80 8.05 10.90
C ASN A 259 -16.77 7.89 9.73
#